data_AF-A0A285UUC6-F1
#
_entry.id   AF-A0A285UUC6-F1
#
_cell.length_a   1.000
_cell.length_b   1.000
_cell.length_c   1.000
_cell.angle_alpha   90.00
_cell.angle_beta   90.00
_cell.angle_gamma   90.00
#
_symmetry.space_group_name_H-M   'P 1'
#
loop_
_entity.id
_entity.type
_entity.pdbx_description
1 polymer ?
#
loop_
_entity_poly.entity_id
_entity_poly.type
_entity_poly.pdbx_seq_one_letter_code
_entity_poly.pdbx_strand_id
1 'polypeptide(L)'
;MRLISEEMILSLKGVTDACYRLGGGVTSFALLTRVGVSTLVKYATLGERRGDGSHEHGATLIPVDIAVEADLRAGSPIITSEMARHLGFRLEPLEDRIAIEAPLAEADVLAIMDKATDVWRMARSAFADGR
;
A
#
# COMPACT_ATOMS: atom_id res chain seq x y z
N MET A 1 19.82 8.19 4.31
CA MET A 1 18.74 9.11 3.93
C MET A 1 17.43 8.36 4.13
N ARG A 2 16.53 8.83 5.00
CA ARG A 2 15.21 8.21 5.19
C ARG A 2 14.34 8.55 3.98
N LEU A 3 13.51 7.61 3.52
CA LEU A 3 12.58 7.82 2.42
C LEU A 3 11.25 8.44 2.87
N ILE A 4 10.94 8.33 4.17
CA ILE A 4 9.72 8.84 4.78
C ILE A 4 9.87 10.34 5.09
N SER A 5 8.88 11.14 4.70
CA SER A 5 8.81 12.58 4.96
C SER A 5 8.23 12.92 6.34
N GLU A 6 8.44 14.14 6.82
CA GLU A 6 7.82 14.62 8.07
C GLU A 6 6.29 14.60 8.03
N GLU A 7 5.69 14.94 6.88
CA GLU A 7 4.24 14.86 6.67
C GLU A 7 3.73 13.42 6.80
N MET A 8 4.47 12.44 6.26
CA MET A 8 4.13 11.03 6.42
C MET A 8 4.24 10.59 7.89
N ILE A 9 5.24 11.06 8.64
CA ILE A 9 5.34 10.81 10.08
C ILE A 9 4.11 11.34 10.82
N LEU A 10 3.67 12.56 10.52
CA LEU A 10 2.46 13.14 11.13
C LEU A 10 1.21 12.32 10.82
N SER A 11 1.05 11.92 9.56
CA SER A 11 -0.04 11.04 9.12
C SER A 11 -0.02 9.71 9.87
N LEU A 12 1.14 9.05 9.97
CA LEU A 12 1.32 7.79 10.68
C LEU A 12 0.96 7.87 12.16
N LYS A 13 1.31 8.98 12.83
CA LYS A 13 0.91 9.23 14.22
C LYS A 13 -0.61 9.37 14.36
N GLY A 14 -1.24 10.13 13.46
CA GLY A 14 -2.69 10.32 13.44
C GLY A 14 -3.47 9.01 13.25
N VAL A 15 -3.07 8.17 12.27
CA VAL A 15 -3.72 6.87 12.07
C VAL A 15 -3.46 5.89 13.22
N THR A 16 -2.30 5.98 13.87
CA THR A 16 -2.00 5.19 15.07
C THR A 16 -2.94 5.54 16.22
N ASP A 17 -3.16 6.83 16.48
CA ASP A 17 -4.12 7.30 17.48
C ASP A 17 -5.55 6.86 17.16
N ALA A 18 -5.98 6.98 15.90
CA ALA A 18 -7.29 6.52 15.46
C ALA A 18 -7.46 5.00 15.66
N CYS A 19 -6.44 4.20 15.35
CA CYS A 19 -6.42 2.76 15.57
C CYS A 19 -6.60 2.42 17.06
N TYR A 20 -5.88 3.12 17.96
CA TYR A 20 -6.04 2.93 19.39
C TYR A 20 -7.46 3.27 19.86
N ARG A 21 -8.04 4.38 19.41
CA ARG A 21 -9.40 4.78 19.80
C ARG A 21 -10.45 3.75 19.37
N LEU A 22 -10.35 3.24 18.14
CA LEU A 22 -11.28 2.24 17.60
C LEU A 22 -11.10 0.87 18.26
N GLY A 23 -9.87 0.49 18.60
CA GLY A 23 -9.55 -0.80 19.22
C GLY A 23 -9.69 -0.84 20.75
N GLY A 24 -10.44 0.08 21.35
CA GLY A 24 -10.73 0.07 22.80
C GLY A 24 -9.67 0.73 23.67
N GLY A 25 -8.85 1.62 23.10
CA GLY A 25 -7.88 2.45 23.80
C GLY A 25 -6.49 1.82 23.95
N VAL A 26 -5.51 2.67 24.32
CA VAL A 26 -4.09 2.30 24.42
C VAL A 26 -3.85 1.16 25.43
N THR A 27 -4.59 1.13 26.53
CA THR A 27 -4.46 0.09 27.57
C THR A 27 -4.81 -1.29 27.03
N SER A 28 -5.84 -1.39 26.18
CA SER A 28 -6.25 -2.65 25.54
C SER A 28 -5.15 -3.19 24.64
N PHE A 29 -4.45 -2.32 23.90
CA PHE A 29 -3.30 -2.71 23.08
C PHE A 29 -2.10 -3.20 23.90
N ALA A 30 -1.87 -2.66 25.09
CA ALA A 30 -0.78 -3.11 25.95
C ALA A 30 -0.98 -4.56 26.44
N LEU A 31 -2.22 -5.06 26.48
CA LEU A 31 -2.53 -6.45 26.82
C LEU A 31 -2.31 -7.42 25.65
N LEU A 32 -2.32 -6.90 24.41
CA LEU A 32 -2.26 -7.70 23.18
C LEU A 32 -0.89 -7.63 22.48
N THR A 33 -0.02 -6.72 22.92
CA THR A 33 1.26 -6.46 22.28
C THR A 33 2.40 -6.55 23.28
N ARG A 34 3.63 -6.67 22.76
CA ARG A 34 4.85 -6.66 23.58
C ARG A 34 5.24 -5.27 24.10
N VAL A 35 4.42 -4.24 23.87
CA VAL A 35 4.78 -2.83 24.10
C VAL A 35 3.91 -2.27 25.23
N GLY A 36 4.54 -1.66 26.23
CA GLY A 36 3.84 -1.05 27.35
C GLY A 36 3.13 0.27 26.99
N VAL A 37 2.15 0.64 27.80
CA VAL A 37 1.29 1.84 27.62
C VAL A 37 2.11 3.11 27.39
N SER A 38 3.17 3.36 28.17
CA SER A 38 3.99 4.57 28.04
C SER A 38 4.59 4.72 26.62
N THR A 39 5.03 3.62 26.02
CA THR A 39 5.61 3.65 24.67
C THR A 39 4.52 3.76 23.61
N LEU A 40 3.39 3.06 23.78
CA LEU A 40 2.26 3.17 22.86
C LEU A 40 1.72 4.61 22.79
N VAL A 41 1.60 5.32 23.92
CA VAL A 41 1.18 6.73 23.93
C VAL A 41 2.12 7.59 23.06
N LYS A 42 3.43 7.38 23.15
CA LYS A 42 4.42 8.13 22.36
C LYS A 42 4.30 7.90 20.86
N TYR A 43 3.82 6.73 20.43
CA TYR A 43 3.58 6.44 19.02
C TYR A 43 2.47 7.31 18.43
N ALA A 44 1.48 7.70 19.23
CA ALA A 44 0.30 8.46 18.80
C ALA A 44 0.44 9.99 18.93
N THR A 45 1.50 10.51 19.57
CA THR A 45 1.68 11.96 19.79
C THR A 45 3.05 12.46 19.33
N LEU A 46 3.15 13.76 19.07
CA LEU A 46 4.43 14.46 18.86
C LEU A 46 5.13 14.79 20.17
N GLY A 47 4.40 14.83 21.30
CA GLY A 47 4.93 15.37 22.56
C GLY A 47 5.19 16.87 22.47
N GLU A 48 5.98 17.39 23.41
CA GLU A 48 6.27 18.82 23.47
C GLU A 48 7.21 19.27 22.35
N ARG A 49 7.04 20.53 21.91
CA ARG A 49 7.94 21.17 20.97
C ARG A 49 9.19 21.64 21.70
N ARG A 50 10.35 21.27 21.19
CA ARG A 50 11.67 21.61 21.74
C ARG A 50 12.15 22.97 21.21
N GLY A 51 13.14 23.54 21.88
CA GLY A 51 13.72 24.85 21.53
C GLY A 51 14.41 24.89 20.16
N ASP A 52 14.76 23.73 19.61
CA ASP A 52 15.33 23.58 18.26
C ASP A 52 14.26 23.42 17.16
N GLY A 53 12.97 23.51 17.53
CA GLY A 53 11.85 23.35 16.62
C GLY A 53 11.39 21.90 16.41
N SER A 54 12.13 20.91 16.91
CA SER A 54 11.79 19.49 16.84
C SER A 54 10.72 19.09 17.87
N HIS A 55 10.17 17.89 17.73
CA HIS A 55 9.17 17.33 18.64
C HIS A 55 9.74 16.17 19.44
N GLU A 56 9.46 16.13 20.74
CA GLU A 56 10.00 15.13 21.68
C GLU A 56 9.79 13.68 21.24
N HIS A 57 8.64 13.40 20.62
CA HIS A 57 8.25 12.08 20.16
C HIS A 57 8.07 12.02 18.64
N GLY A 58 8.54 13.04 17.91
CA GLY A 58 8.41 13.11 16.46
C GLY A 58 8.94 11.87 15.74
N ALA A 59 10.10 11.37 16.17
CA ALA A 59 10.72 10.17 15.60
C ALA A 59 10.22 8.84 16.22
N THR A 60 9.39 8.89 17.26
CA THR A 60 8.94 7.69 17.98
C THR A 60 7.65 7.18 17.37
N LEU A 61 7.73 6.14 16.54
CA LEU A 61 6.59 5.57 15.82
C LEU A 61 6.37 4.11 16.22
N ILE A 62 5.12 3.64 16.08
CA ILE A 62 4.89 2.21 15.91
C ILE A 62 5.75 1.77 14.71
N PRO A 63 6.43 0.60 14.72
CA PRO A 63 7.49 0.27 13.76
C PRO A 63 6.99 -0.03 12.33
N VAL A 64 5.92 0.64 11.89
CA VAL A 64 5.40 0.66 10.52
C VAL A 64 6.32 1.46 9.60
N ASP A 65 7.02 2.47 10.11
CA ASP A 65 7.98 3.26 9.34
C ASP A 65 9.12 2.40 8.80
N ILE A 66 9.62 1.45 9.60
CA ILE A 66 10.65 0.49 9.19
C ILE A 66 10.13 -0.41 8.05
N ALA A 67 8.90 -0.93 8.20
CA ALA A 67 8.29 -1.79 7.18
C ALA A 67 8.08 -1.03 5.85
N VAL A 68 7.58 0.21 5.93
CA VAL A 68 7.38 1.07 4.76
C VAL A 68 8.71 1.43 4.10
N GLU A 69 9.75 1.80 4.86
CA GLU A 69 11.06 2.09 4.27
C GLU A 69 11.67 0.86 3.57
N ALA A 70 11.51 -0.33 4.15
CA ALA A 70 11.99 -1.58 3.54
C ALA A 70 11.28 -1.86 2.21
N ASP A 71 9.95 -1.75 2.18
CA ASP A 71 9.16 -1.95 0.96
C ASP A 71 9.43 -0.89 -0.11
N LEU A 72 9.54 0.39 0.28
CA LEU A 72 9.92 1.47 -0.64
C LEU A 72 11.30 1.22 -1.25
N ARG A 73 12.26 0.74 -0.44
CA ARG A 73 13.60 0.41 -0.92
C ARG A 73 13.62 -0.84 -1.81
N ALA A 74 12.72 -1.79 -1.58
CA ALA A 74 12.52 -2.94 -2.45
C ALA A 74 11.77 -2.59 -3.75
N GLY A 75 11.12 -1.42 -3.81
CA GLY A 75 10.32 -0.98 -4.96
C GLY A 75 8.99 -1.72 -5.10
N SER A 76 8.60 -2.51 -4.10
CA SER A 76 7.32 -3.25 -4.09
C SER A 76 6.85 -3.51 -2.64
N PRO A 77 5.53 -3.62 -2.39
CA PRO A 77 4.97 -3.78 -1.04
C PRO A 77 5.07 -5.23 -0.53
N ILE A 78 6.26 -5.69 -0.15
CA ILE A 78 6.51 -7.06 0.29
C ILE A 78 5.93 -7.29 1.69
N ILE A 79 6.42 -6.55 2.69
CA ILE A 79 5.99 -6.70 4.09
C ILE A 79 4.55 -6.23 4.25
N THR A 80 4.22 -5.09 3.63
CA THR A 80 2.89 -4.47 3.75
C THR A 80 1.81 -5.36 3.13
N SER A 81 2.08 -6.05 2.02
CA SER A 81 1.10 -6.99 1.45
C SER A 81 0.83 -8.20 2.36
N GLU A 82 1.85 -8.68 3.07
CA GLU A 82 1.68 -9.76 4.04
C GLU A 82 0.88 -9.30 5.26
N MET A 83 1.14 -8.09 5.76
CA MET A 83 0.34 -7.47 6.83
C MET A 83 -1.14 -7.36 6.42
N ALA A 84 -1.41 -6.90 5.19
CA ALA A 84 -2.78 -6.82 4.67
C ALA A 84 -3.44 -8.21 4.61
N ARG A 85 -2.72 -9.24 4.16
CA ARG A 85 -3.22 -10.63 4.12
C ARG A 85 -3.62 -11.14 5.50
N HIS A 86 -2.82 -10.90 6.54
CA HIS A 86 -3.17 -11.28 7.91
C HIS A 86 -4.45 -10.59 8.43
N LEU A 87 -4.77 -9.42 7.91
CA LEU A 87 -6.00 -8.69 8.23
C LEU A 87 -7.19 -9.08 7.35
N GLY A 88 -7.00 -9.99 6.38
CA GLY A 88 -8.04 -10.41 5.44
C GLY A 88 -8.27 -9.43 4.28
N PHE A 89 -7.31 -8.53 4.03
CA PHE A 89 -7.36 -7.54 2.94
C PHE A 89 -6.32 -7.83 1.87
N ARG A 90 -6.50 -7.20 0.69
CA ARG A 90 -5.48 -7.14 -0.37
C ARG A 90 -5.12 -5.69 -0.66
N LEU A 91 -3.88 -5.45 -1.07
CA LEU A 91 -3.45 -4.14 -1.53
C LEU A 91 -3.83 -3.96 -3.00
N GLU A 92 -4.25 -2.75 -3.35
CA GLU A 92 -4.41 -2.30 -4.73
C GLU A 92 -3.44 -1.14 -4.97
N PRO A 93 -2.78 -1.07 -6.13
CA PRO A 93 -2.02 0.10 -6.53
C PRO A 93 -2.91 1.37 -6.50
N LEU A 94 -2.36 2.49 -6.04
CA LEU A 94 -3.08 3.77 -6.04
C LEU A 94 -3.28 4.33 -7.46
N GLU A 95 -2.39 3.98 -8.38
CA GLU A 95 -2.52 4.27 -9.80
C GLU A 95 -2.53 2.93 -10.55
N ASP A 96 -3.48 2.74 -11.47
CA ASP A 96 -3.40 1.70 -12.50
C ASP A 96 -2.24 2.06 -13.42
N ARG A 97 -1.03 1.76 -12.95
CA ARG A 97 0.15 1.78 -13.78
C ARG A 97 0.00 0.58 -14.70
N ILE A 98 -0.70 0.77 -15.82
CA ILE A 98 -0.58 -0.11 -16.97
C ILE A 98 0.92 -0.16 -17.23
N ALA A 99 1.55 -1.27 -16.87
CA ALA A 99 2.92 -1.52 -17.24
C ALA A 99 2.90 -1.58 -18.77
N ILE A 100 3.24 -0.47 -19.43
CA ILE A 100 3.52 -0.46 -20.85
C ILE A 100 4.85 -1.22 -20.96
N GLU A 101 4.78 -2.55 -21.02
CA GLU A 101 5.95 -3.42 -21.12
C GLU A 101 6.74 -3.13 -22.41
N ALA A 102 6.06 -2.64 -23.44
CA ALA A 102 6.64 -2.04 -24.64
C ALA A 102 5.64 -1.05 -25.29
N PRO A 103 6.11 0.02 -25.96
CA PRO A 103 5.24 0.81 -26.83
C PRO A 103 4.65 -0.10 -27.92
N LEU A 104 3.35 0.02 -28.18
CA LEU A 104 2.65 -0.71 -29.23
C LEU A 104 3.38 -0.54 -30.58
N ALA A 105 3.80 -1.64 -31.18
CA ALA A 105 4.35 -1.64 -32.53
C ALA A 105 3.22 -1.75 -33.55
N GLU A 106 3.48 -1.29 -34.78
CA GLU A 106 2.55 -1.46 -35.90
C GLU A 106 2.19 -2.93 -36.14
N ALA A 107 3.14 -3.84 -35.89
CA ALA A 107 2.94 -5.28 -35.96
C ALA A 107 1.90 -5.80 -34.95
N ASP A 108 1.78 -5.19 -33.78
CA ASP A 108 0.81 -5.60 -32.76
C ASP A 108 -0.62 -5.27 -33.20
N VAL A 109 -0.80 -4.12 -33.87
CA VAL A 109 -2.09 -3.72 -34.44
C VAL A 109 -2.52 -4.68 -35.54
N LEU A 110 -1.60 -5.05 -36.44
CA LEU A 110 -1.86 -6.02 -37.50
C LEU A 110 -2.19 -7.41 -36.92
N ALA A 111 -1.47 -7.85 -35.90
CA ALA A 111 -1.73 -9.12 -35.22
C ALA A 111 -3.12 -9.17 -34.56
N ILE A 112 -3.56 -8.07 -33.95
CA ILE A 112 -4.92 -7.95 -33.40
C ILE A 112 -5.97 -8.04 -34.52
N MET A 113 -5.75 -7.34 -35.63
CA MET A 113 -6.66 -7.34 -36.77
C MET A 113 -6.78 -8.73 -37.42
N ASP A 114 -5.68 -9.46 -37.53
CA ASP A 114 -5.68 -10.83 -38.04
C ASP A 114 -6.50 -11.76 -37.13
N LYS A 115 -6.30 -11.67 -35.80
CA LYS A 115 -7.08 -12.46 -34.84
C LYS A 115 -8.56 -12.11 -34.85
N ALA A 116 -8.91 -10.82 -34.93
CA ALA A 116 -10.29 -10.39 -35.05
C ALA A 116 -10.93 -10.92 -36.35
N THR A 117 -10.18 -10.92 -37.45
CA THR A 117 -10.63 -11.45 -38.74
C THR A 117 -10.82 -12.97 -38.71
N ASP A 118 -9.93 -13.70 -38.04
CA ASP A 118 -10.06 -15.14 -37.83
C ASP A 118 -11.32 -15.47 -37.03
N VAL A 119 -11.58 -14.76 -35.93
CA VAL A 119 -12.83 -14.89 -35.14
C VAL A 119 -14.05 -14.61 -36.02
N TRP A 120 -14.00 -13.57 -36.84
CA TRP A 120 -15.10 -13.21 -37.73
C TRP A 120 -15.34 -14.28 -38.81
N ARG A 121 -14.27 -14.85 -39.37
CA ARG A 121 -14.34 -15.99 -40.30
C ARG A 121 -14.97 -17.22 -39.63
N MET A 122 -14.53 -17.56 -38.42
CA MET A 122 -15.09 -18.67 -37.67
C MET A 122 -16.58 -18.47 -37.37
N ALA A 123 -16.97 -17.27 -36.92
CA ALA A 123 -18.37 -16.94 -36.66
C ALA A 123 -19.22 -17.06 -37.93
N ARG A 124 -18.73 -16.55 -39.06
CA ARG A 124 -19.42 -16.66 -40.35
C ARG A 124 -19.57 -18.11 -40.80
N SER A 125 -18.55 -18.94 -40.63
CA SER A 125 -18.63 -20.38 -40.91
C SER A 125 -19.68 -21.06 -40.02
N ALA A 126 -19.67 -20.78 -38.72
CA ALA A 126 -20.66 -21.32 -37.79
C ALA A 126 -22.11 -20.92 -38.19
N PHE A 127 -22.35 -19.66 -38.55
CA PHE A 127 -23.66 -19.21 -39.02
C PHE A 127 -24.06 -19.79 -40.38
N ALA A 128 -23.11 -20.07 -41.27
CA ALA A 128 -23.38 -20.67 -42.58
C ALA A 128 -23.72 -22.17 -42.48
N ASP A 129 -23.18 -22.86 -41.47
CA ASP A 129 -23.38 -24.30 -41.25
C ASP A 129 -24.74 -24.63 -40.57
N GLY A 130 -25.52 -23.61 -40.19
CA GLY A 130 -26.93 -23.74 -39.81
C GLY A 130 -27.22 -24.54 -38.53
N ARG A 131 -26.23 -24.67 -37.63
CA ARG A 131 -26.37 -25.26 -36.28
C ARG A 131 -26.00 -24.27 -35.20
#